data_AF-A0AA96PVD1-F1
#
_entry.id   AF-A0AA96PVD1-F1
#
_cell.length_a   1.000
_cell.length_b   1.000
_cell.length_c   1.000
_cell.angle_alpha   90.00
_cell.angle_beta   90.00
_cell.angle_gamma   90.00
#
_symmetry.space_group_name_H-M   'P 1'
#
loop_
_entity.id
_entity.type
_entity.pdbx_description
1 polymer ?
#
loop_
_entity_poly.entity_id
_entity_poly.type
_entity_poly.pdbx_seq_one_letter_code
_entity_poly.pdbx_strand_id
1 'polypeptide(L)'
;MDTSYKINTRRIGTAHERQAETFLKEKGYRIVARNYRCRSGEIDLIARDGECLVFVEVRYRTDTGKRASAGDSGHAETAPDL
;
A
#
# COMPACT_ATOMS: atom_id res chain seq x y z
N MET A 1 7.79 -28.53 15.04
CA MET A 1 6.90 -27.58 15.75
C MET A 1 7.52 -26.21 15.58
N ASP A 2 7.04 -25.42 14.63
CA ASP A 2 7.55 -24.06 14.44
C ASP A 2 6.60 -23.08 15.16
N THR A 3 6.99 -22.76 16.39
CA THR A 3 6.26 -21.85 17.29
C THR A 3 6.74 -20.44 17.03
N SER A 4 6.54 -19.93 15.81
CA SER A 4 6.78 -18.51 15.54
C SER A 4 5.63 -17.70 16.13
N TYR A 5 5.86 -17.26 17.37
CA TYR A 5 5.00 -16.40 18.18
C TYR A 5 4.70 -15.12 17.38
N LYS A 6 3.58 -15.11 16.64
CA LYS A 6 3.04 -13.93 15.96
C LYS A 6 2.80 -12.85 17.00
N ILE A 7 3.76 -11.93 17.11
CA ILE A 7 3.62 -10.67 17.85
C ILE A 7 2.26 -10.09 17.48
N ASN A 8 1.46 -9.73 18.50
CA ASN A 8 0.11 -9.22 18.34
C ASN A 8 0.16 -7.80 17.74
N THR A 9 0.39 -7.72 16.42
CA THR A 9 0.51 -6.51 15.59
C THR A 9 -0.82 -5.79 15.36
N ARG A 10 -1.94 -6.35 15.87
CA ARG A 10 -3.31 -5.90 15.56
C ARG A 10 -3.56 -4.42 15.87
N ARG A 11 -2.92 -3.86 16.91
CA ARG A 11 -3.06 -2.45 17.30
C ARG A 11 -2.18 -1.49 16.49
N ILE A 12 -1.06 -1.97 15.95
CA ILE A 12 -0.15 -1.17 15.11
C ILE A 12 -0.67 -1.16 13.66
N GLY A 13 -1.22 -2.28 13.18
CA GLY A 13 -1.86 -2.37 11.86
C GLY A 13 -2.99 -1.35 11.69
N THR A 14 -3.82 -1.14 12.72
CA THR A 14 -5.05 -0.33 12.57
C THR A 14 -4.79 1.15 12.26
N ALA A 15 -3.71 1.73 12.77
CA ALA A 15 -3.38 3.13 12.53
C ALA A 15 -2.84 3.35 11.12
N HIS A 16 -1.92 2.47 10.68
CA HIS A 16 -1.35 2.53 9.34
C HIS A 16 -2.36 2.18 8.26
N GLU A 17 -3.24 1.20 8.52
CA GLU A 17 -4.37 0.89 7.64
C GLU A 17 -5.28 2.10 7.44
N ARG A 18 -5.58 2.85 8.51
CA ARG A 18 -6.40 4.08 8.39
C ARG A 18 -5.69 5.14 7.56
N GLN A 19 -4.39 5.30 7.71
CA GLN A 19 -3.63 6.26 6.91
C GLN A 19 -3.63 5.87 5.42
N ALA A 20 -3.41 4.59 5.13
CA ALA A 20 -3.51 4.05 3.77
C ALA A 20 -4.93 4.22 3.20
N GLU A 21 -5.96 3.96 4.00
CA GLU A 21 -7.36 4.15 3.63
C GLU A 21 -7.66 5.60 3.25
N THR A 22 -7.25 6.56 4.08
CA THR A 22 -7.42 7.99 3.82
C THR A 22 -6.70 8.39 2.54
N PHE A 23 -5.44 7.98 2.38
CA PHE A 23 -4.66 8.27 1.17
C PHE A 23 -5.35 7.75 -0.10
N LEU A 24 -5.85 6.51 -0.07
CA LEU A 24 -6.56 5.92 -1.21
C LEU A 24 -7.84 6.70 -1.52
N LYS A 25 -8.63 7.06 -0.50
CA LYS A 25 -9.84 7.87 -0.67
C LYS A 25 -9.54 9.24 -1.28
N GLU A 26 -8.49 9.92 -0.81
CA GLU A 26 -8.04 11.21 -1.35
C GLU A 26 -7.60 11.10 -2.82
N LYS A 27 -7.11 9.93 -3.24
CA LYS A 27 -6.77 9.62 -4.63
C LYS A 27 -7.97 9.17 -5.48
N GLY A 28 -9.18 9.18 -4.93
CA GLY A 28 -10.42 8.83 -5.64
C GLY A 28 -10.80 7.35 -5.57
N TYR A 29 -10.07 6.54 -4.81
CA TYR A 29 -10.38 5.12 -4.67
C TYR A 29 -11.56 4.93 -3.72
N ARG A 30 -12.44 3.98 -4.06
CA ARG A 30 -13.51 3.54 -3.18
C ARG A 30 -13.08 2.30 -2.40
N ILE A 31 -13.04 2.40 -1.08
CA ILE A 31 -12.73 1.26 -0.22
C ILE A 31 -13.90 0.26 -0.25
N VAL A 32 -13.58 -1.00 -0.53
CA VAL A 32 -14.52 -2.11 -0.64
C VAL A 32 -14.49 -2.96 0.63
N ALA A 33 -13.30 -3.28 1.14
CA ALA A 33 -13.13 -4.08 2.34
C ALA A 33 -11.82 -3.74 3.07
N ARG A 34 -11.77 -4.07 4.35
CA ARG A 34 -10.61 -3.92 5.23
C ARG A 34 -10.40 -5.22 5.99
N ASN A 35 -9.15 -5.59 6.28
CA ASN A 35 -8.79 -6.82 7.00
C ASN A 35 -9.50 -8.05 6.42
N TYR A 36 -9.53 -8.16 5.10
CA TYR A 36 -10.26 -9.22 4.41
C TYR A 36 -9.53 -10.55 4.59
N ARG A 37 -10.23 -11.57 5.07
CA ARG A 37 -9.70 -12.91 5.30
C ARG A 37 -10.34 -13.88 4.31
N CYS A 38 -9.52 -14.67 3.62
CA CYS A 38 -9.98 -15.74 2.75
C CYS A 38 -9.26 -17.05 3.10
N ARG A 39 -9.68 -18.16 2.48
CA ARG A 39 -9.11 -19.48 2.78
C ARG A 39 -7.59 -19.56 2.52
N SER A 40 -7.08 -18.72 1.64
CA SER A 40 -5.69 -18.72 1.20
C SER A 40 -4.81 -17.65 1.86
N GLY A 41 -5.37 -16.76 2.68
CA GLY A 41 -4.61 -15.66 3.28
C GLY A 41 -5.44 -14.49 3.77
N GLU A 42 -4.77 -13.36 3.97
CA GLU A 42 -5.33 -12.11 4.46
C GLU A 42 -4.93 -10.97 3.51
N ILE A 43 -5.77 -9.96 3.38
CA ILE A 43 -5.53 -8.75 2.59
C ILE A 43 -5.91 -7.55 3.45
N ASP A 44 -5.00 -6.59 3.60
CA ASP A 44 -5.23 -5.43 4.47
C ASP A 44 -6.36 -4.53 3.97
N LEU A 45 -6.33 -4.14 2.70
CA LEU A 45 -7.34 -3.28 2.08
C LEU A 45 -7.70 -3.78 0.67
N ILE A 46 -8.98 -3.69 0.33
CA ILE A 46 -9.49 -3.87 -1.03
C ILE A 46 -10.17 -2.56 -1.43
N ALA A 47 -9.78 -2.02 -2.58
CA ALA A 47 -10.30 -0.77 -3.11
C ALA A 47 -10.75 -0.93 -4.57
N ARG A 48 -11.50 0.05 -5.05
CA ARG A 48 -11.96 0.13 -6.44
C ARG A 48 -11.52 1.44 -7.07
N ASP A 49 -10.97 1.35 -8.27
CA ASP A 49 -10.62 2.47 -9.14
C ASP A 49 -11.32 2.27 -10.49
N GLY A 50 -12.44 2.97 -10.70
CA GLY A 50 -13.34 2.71 -11.82
C GLY A 50 -13.80 1.25 -11.87
N GLU A 51 -13.40 0.54 -12.93
CA GLU A 51 -13.74 -0.87 -13.14
C GLU A 51 -12.73 -1.84 -12.49
N CYS A 52 -11.58 -1.33 -12.05
CA CYS A 52 -10.50 -2.11 -11.49
C CYS A 52 -10.72 -2.39 -10.00
N LEU A 53 -10.45 -3.64 -9.59
CA LEU A 53 -10.35 -4.04 -8.19
C LEU A 53 -8.87 -4.07 -7.78
N VAL A 54 -8.52 -3.32 -6.74
CA VAL A 54 -7.14 -3.13 -6.30
C VAL A 54 -6.97 -3.73 -4.91
N PHE A 55 -6.00 -4.63 -4.77
CA PHE A 55 -5.61 -5.26 -3.51
C PHE A 55 -4.38 -4.55 -2.96
N VAL A 56 -4.45 -4.11 -1.70
CA VAL A 56 -3.39 -3.28 -1.10
C VAL A 56 -2.91 -3.94 0.18
N GLU A 57 -1.59 -4.19 0.22
CA GLU A 57 -0.86 -4.65 1.39
C GLU A 57 -0.14 -3.44 2.03
N VAL A 58 -0.42 -3.16 3.30
CA VAL A 58 0.11 -1.99 4.01
C VAL A 58 1.42 -2.37 4.70
N ARG A 59 2.54 -1.86 4.17
CA ARG A 59 3.87 -2.06 4.77
C ARG A 59 4.38 -0.79 5.43
N TYR A 60 4.65 -0.87 6.73
CA TYR A 60 5.35 0.19 7.44
C TYR A 60 6.85 -0.08 7.47
N ARG A 61 7.65 0.91 7.05
CA ARG A 61 9.10 0.91 7.21
C ARG A 61 9.46 1.91 8.30
N THR A 62 10.02 1.42 9.41
CA THR A 62 10.76 2.29 10.33
C THR A 62 12.09 2.61 9.68
N ASP A 63 12.36 3.89 9.46
CA ASP A 63 13.61 4.37 8.89
C ASP A 63 14.76 4.16 9.90
N THR A 64 15.26 2.92 9.99
CA THR A 64 16.54 2.60 10.59
C THR A 64 17.46 2.11 9.48
N GLY A 65 17.88 3.05 8.62
CA GLY A 65 19.06 2.88 7.77
C GLY A 65 18.83 2.38 6.35
N LYS A 66 18.54 3.31 5.42
CA LYS A 66 19.32 3.60 4.20
C LYS A 66 18.45 4.42 3.26
N ARG A 67 18.83 5.67 3.01
CA ARG A 67 18.33 6.47 1.90
C ARG A 67 18.53 5.68 0.61
N ALA A 68 17.45 5.28 -0.04
CA ALA A 68 17.51 4.73 -1.39
C ALA A 68 17.96 5.85 -2.34
N SER A 69 18.97 5.55 -3.15
CA SER A 69 19.48 6.40 -4.22
C SER A 69 18.34 6.86 -5.12
N ALA A 70 18.28 8.18 -5.37
CA ALA A 70 17.41 8.77 -6.36
C ALA A 70 17.76 8.20 -7.74
N GLY A 71 16.84 7.41 -8.31
CA GLY A 71 16.92 6.91 -9.68
C GLY A 71 16.11 7.81 -10.59
N ASP A 72 16.82 8.74 -11.23
CA ASP A 72 16.64 9.25 -12.60
C ASP A 72 15.25 9.77 -13.05
N SER A 73 15.09 11.09 -13.02
CA SER A 73 14.06 11.81 -13.76
C SER A 73 14.48 11.90 -15.24
N GLY A 74 13.95 10.99 -16.07
CA GLY A 74 14.13 11.06 -17.52
C GLY A 74 13.57 12.37 -18.09
N HIS A 75 14.46 13.18 -18.66
CA HIS A 75 14.13 14.27 -19.59
C HIS A 75 13.43 13.68 -20.82
N ALA A 76 12.24 14.19 -21.15
CA ALA A 76 11.69 14.08 -22.50
C ALA A 76 11.87 15.44 -23.19
N GLU A 77 13.02 15.63 -23.81
CA GLU A 77 13.24 16.70 -24.80
C GLU A 77 13.15 16.11 -26.20
N THR A 78 12.29 16.69 -27.04
CA THR A 78 12.42 16.92 -28.50
C THR A 78 11.02 17.23 -29.05
N ALA A 79 10.76 18.18 -29.95
CA ALA A 79 11.52 19.25 -30.61
C ALA A 79 10.44 20.21 -31.22
N PRO A 80 10.75 21.47 -31.57
CA PRO A 80 9.78 22.42 -32.10
C PRO A 80 9.32 22.09 -33.53
N ASP A 81 8.06 22.45 -33.83
CA ASP A 81 7.41 22.36 -35.15
C ASP A 81 8.23 23.05 -36.25
N LEU A 82 8.39 22.36 -37.39
CA LEU A 82 8.74 22.93 -38.69
C LEU A 82 7.58 22.72 -39.66
#